data_AF-A0A7R9LQA1-F1
#
_entry.id   AF-A0A7R9LQA1-F1
#
_cell.length_a   1.000
_cell.length_b   1.000
_cell.length_c   1.000
_cell.angle_alpha   90.00
_cell.angle_beta   90.00
_cell.angle_gamma   90.00
#
_symmetry.space_group_name_H-M   'P 1'
#
loop_
_entity.id
_entity.type
_entity.pdbx_description
1 polymer ?
#
loop_
_entity_poly.entity_id
_entity_poly.type
_entity_poly.pdbx_seq_one_letter_code
_entity_poly.pdbx_strand_id
1 'polypeptide(L)'
;MKEEVDRYRVTIGNRTCVFDKENDPTILRSPSTGKLLQFLVEDGSHVYSGQAYAEIEVMKMVMTLTTQESGIVQHVKRSGAVLEAGSILARLELDDPTRVHRAELFTLGFDALCETDSDVVSHALAVIDGHNSNSETKLNVSFTTAKNHLENILAGFGLPEPFFSQNMNLYVEQFMECLRDPRLPLLELQDIISSTSGRIPSQVEKCIRKLMNNYSSNITAILAAFPSQQIASVIDSYAATLQKRADRDVFFLNTQGIVQLVQRYRNGIRGRMRSCVQELVRNYIEVEQHFQSGHYDKCVSQLREKFKEEGMACVVSQIFSHLSVTKKNQLIIKLIDHLCGHEPGITDELSSILNALTILNKAENAKVALRAR
;
A
#
# COMPACT_ATOMS: atom_id res chain seq x y z
N MET A 1 -3.38 9.83 17.89
CA MET A 1 -2.74 9.12 19.01
C MET A 1 -1.85 10.11 19.76
N LYS A 2 -1.93 10.15 21.09
CA LYS A 2 -1.01 10.91 21.94
C LYS A 2 -0.23 9.91 22.78
N GLU A 3 1.09 10.01 22.71
CA GLU A 3 1.99 9.19 23.52
C GLU A 3 2.32 9.90 24.83
N GLU A 4 2.16 9.19 25.94
CA GLU A 4 2.56 9.60 27.28
C GLU A 4 3.61 8.61 27.81
N VAL A 5 4.20 8.86 28.99
CA VAL A 5 5.33 8.05 29.51
C VAL A 5 4.93 6.59 29.73
N ASP A 6 3.76 6.37 30.34
CA ASP A 6 3.26 5.08 30.79
C ASP A 6 2.07 4.55 29.96
N ARG A 7 1.56 5.34 29.01
CA ARG A 7 0.34 5.00 28.27
C ARG A 7 0.28 5.62 26.87
N TYR A 8 -0.61 5.08 26.05
CA TYR A 8 -1.04 5.67 24.79
C TYR A 8 -2.50 6.07 24.88
N ARG A 9 -2.79 7.36 24.64
CA ARG A 9 -4.16 7.86 24.55
C ARG A 9 -4.56 7.94 23.07
N VAL A 10 -5.54 7.13 22.68
CA VAL A 10 -6.06 7.09 21.31
C VAL A 10 -7.50 7.59 21.33
N THR A 11 -7.87 8.41 20.35
CA THR A 11 -9.26 8.86 20.16
C THR A 11 -9.75 8.28 18.84
N ILE A 12 -10.79 7.45 18.90
CA ILE A 12 -11.42 6.80 17.75
C ILE A 12 -12.85 7.34 17.68
N GLY A 13 -13.14 8.14 16.64
CA GLY A 13 -14.39 8.91 16.58
C GLY A 13 -14.52 9.86 17.77
N ASN A 14 -15.59 9.70 18.56
CA ASN A 14 -15.84 10.46 19.79
C ASN A 14 -15.46 9.72 21.08
N ARG A 15 -14.81 8.55 20.98
CA ARG A 15 -14.41 7.75 22.14
C ARG A 15 -12.90 7.85 22.38
N THR A 16 -12.52 8.03 23.64
CA THR A 16 -11.13 7.98 24.08
C THR A 16 -10.83 6.62 24.69
N CYS A 17 -9.86 5.92 24.10
CA CYS A 17 -9.31 4.67 24.61
C CYS A 17 -7.90 4.94 25.16
N VAL A 18 -7.57 4.33 26.29
CA VAL A 18 -6.24 4.39 26.89
C VAL A 18 -5.64 2.98 26.82
N PHE A 19 -4.45 2.87 26.23
CA PHE A 19 -3.68 1.65 26.20
C PHE A 19 -2.50 1.82 27.14
N ASP A 20 -2.45 0.99 28.18
CA ASP A 20 -1.31 1.01 29.11
C ASP A 20 -0.09 0.41 28.41
N LYS A 21 1.07 1.04 28.60
CA LYS A 21 2.35 0.42 28.24
C LYS A 21 2.60 -0.71 29.24
N GLU A 22 3.17 -1.81 28.78
CA GLU A 22 3.51 -2.93 29.66
C GLU A 22 4.38 -2.43 30.83
N ASN A 23 3.84 -2.58 32.04
CA ASN A 23 4.50 -2.15 33.27
C ASN A 23 4.80 -3.39 34.11
N ASP A 24 6.01 -3.92 33.99
CA ASP A 24 6.51 -4.99 34.84
C ASP A 24 7.16 -4.36 36.09
N PRO A 25 6.51 -4.44 37.27
CA PRO A 25 7.03 -3.82 38.50
C PRO A 25 8.35 -4.43 38.98
N THR A 26 8.77 -5.57 38.44
CA THR A 26 10.09 -6.17 38.72
C THR A 26 11.23 -5.47 37.98
N ILE A 27 10.93 -4.52 37.08
CA ILE A 27 11.92 -3.84 36.24
C ILE A 27 11.89 -2.33 36.50
N LEU A 28 12.94 -1.80 37.11
CA LEU A 28 13.09 -0.37 37.36
C LEU A 28 13.77 0.31 36.16
N ARG A 29 13.01 1.09 35.40
CA ARG A 29 13.45 1.74 34.15
C ARG A 29 13.66 3.24 34.31
N SER A 30 14.59 3.80 33.54
CA SER A 30 14.75 5.26 33.42
C SER A 30 13.57 5.85 32.64
N PRO A 31 12.86 6.88 33.15
CA PRO A 31 11.76 7.52 32.44
C PRO A 31 12.24 8.42 31.28
N SER A 32 13.52 8.80 31.26
CA SER A 32 14.09 9.73 30.28
C SER A 32 15.53 9.38 29.90
N THR A 33 16.03 10.04 28.86
CA THR A 33 17.45 10.05 28.51
C THR A 33 18.23 10.87 29.53
N GLY A 34 19.48 10.49 29.81
CA GLY A 34 20.29 11.19 30.80
C GLY A 34 21.53 10.42 31.24
N LYS A 35 21.98 10.66 32.47
CA LYS A 35 23.11 9.95 33.07
C LYS A 35 22.72 9.45 34.46
N LEU A 36 22.99 8.19 34.78
CA LEU A 36 22.86 7.68 36.14
C LEU A 36 23.95 8.32 37.00
N LEU A 37 23.59 9.08 38.03
CA LEU A 37 24.57 9.67 38.94
C LEU A 37 24.99 8.64 39.97
N GLN A 38 24.03 8.09 40.71
CA GLN A 38 24.26 7.12 41.76
C GLN A 38 23.00 6.32 42.12
N PHE A 39 23.20 5.18 42.78
CA PHE A 39 22.15 4.53 43.55
C PHE A 39 22.18 5.06 44.98
N LEU A 40 21.00 5.24 45.57
CA LEU A 40 20.81 5.70 46.95
C LEU A 40 20.70 4.54 47.94
N VAL A 41 20.63 3.32 47.42
CA VAL A 41 20.50 2.06 48.16
C VAL A 41 21.61 1.11 47.72
N GLU A 42 21.98 0.16 48.58
CA GLU A 42 22.99 -0.84 48.26
C GLU A 42 22.42 -1.96 47.38
N ASP A 43 23.28 -2.62 46.61
CA ASP A 43 22.88 -3.77 45.80
C ASP A 43 22.45 -4.93 46.71
N GLY A 44 21.27 -5.51 46.46
CA GLY A 44 20.67 -6.55 47.31
C GLY A 44 19.96 -6.01 48.56
N SER A 45 19.79 -4.70 48.71
CA SER A 45 19.05 -4.12 49.83
C SER A 45 17.53 -4.14 49.61
N HIS A 46 16.78 -4.23 50.70
CA HIS A 46 15.32 -4.13 50.69
C HIS A 46 14.89 -2.66 50.62
N VAL A 47 13.92 -2.37 49.76
CA VAL A 47 13.31 -1.05 49.60
C VAL A 47 11.79 -1.14 49.72
N TYR A 48 11.18 -0.07 50.20
CA TYR A 48 9.74 0.07 50.29
C TYR A 48 9.15 0.80 49.07
N SER A 49 7.89 0.54 48.75
CA SER A 49 7.14 1.34 47.77
C SER A 49 7.25 2.85 48.07
N GLY A 50 7.53 3.63 47.04
CA GLY A 50 7.76 5.08 47.12
C GLY A 50 9.17 5.48 47.57
N GLN A 51 10.02 4.54 47.96
CA GLN A 51 11.38 4.83 48.41
C GLN A 51 12.27 5.22 47.23
N ALA A 52 13.08 6.26 47.43
CA ALA A 52 14.09 6.67 46.47
C ALA A 52 15.22 5.64 46.41
N TYR A 53 15.55 5.17 45.20
CA TYR A 53 16.59 4.15 44.99
C TYR A 53 17.75 4.63 44.10
N ALA A 54 17.55 5.65 43.28
CA ALA A 54 18.58 6.18 42.38
C ALA A 54 18.39 7.66 42.06
N GLU A 55 19.46 8.31 41.62
CA GLU A 55 19.46 9.68 41.09
C GLU A 55 20.01 9.70 39.68
N ILE A 56 19.31 10.40 38.78
CA ILE A 56 19.72 10.59 37.39
C ILE A 56 19.87 12.08 37.09
N GLU A 57 20.76 12.42 36.17
CA GLU A 57 20.92 13.76 35.61
C GLU A 57 20.21 13.83 34.26
N VAL A 58 19.27 14.75 34.15
CA VAL A 58 18.48 15.02 32.94
C VAL A 58 18.45 16.52 32.73
N MET A 59 18.91 17.00 31.57
CA MET A 59 18.97 18.45 31.26
C MET A 59 19.65 19.29 32.35
N LYS A 60 20.78 18.79 32.90
CA LYS A 60 21.53 19.39 34.02
C LYS A 60 20.77 19.49 35.35
N MET A 61 19.61 18.85 35.45
CA MET A 61 18.83 18.75 36.67
C MET A 61 18.97 17.35 37.26
N VAL A 62 19.09 17.25 38.59
CA VAL A 62 19.07 15.97 39.30
C VAL A 62 17.61 15.56 39.52
N MET A 63 17.27 14.34 39.13
CA MET A 63 15.97 13.74 39.33
C MET A 63 16.11 12.45 40.15
N THR A 64 15.38 12.38 41.25
CA THR A 64 15.33 11.20 42.11
C THR A 64 14.29 10.23 41.57
N LEU A 65 14.66 8.95 41.44
CA LEU A 65 13.79 7.86 41.03
C LEU A 65 13.34 7.06 42.24
N THR A 66 12.05 6.75 42.29
CA THR A 66 11.41 5.98 43.36
C THR A 66 10.92 4.63 42.85
N THR A 67 10.89 3.63 43.73
CA THR A 67 10.26 2.33 43.44
C THR A 67 8.75 2.44 43.56
N GLN A 68 8.01 1.69 42.74
CA GLN A 68 6.54 1.61 42.84
C GLN A 68 6.10 0.52 43.83
N GLU A 69 6.93 -0.49 44.03
CA GLU A 69 6.65 -1.65 44.87
C GLU A 69 7.79 -1.92 45.85
N SER A 70 7.50 -2.69 46.90
CA SER A 70 8.49 -3.12 47.90
C SER A 70 9.17 -4.42 47.45
N GLY A 71 10.46 -4.55 47.76
CA GLY A 71 11.23 -5.73 47.40
C GLY A 71 12.73 -5.54 47.53
N ILE A 72 13.50 -6.50 47.02
CA ILE A 72 14.97 -6.48 47.02
C ILE A 72 15.47 -5.94 45.69
N VAL A 73 16.26 -4.86 45.73
CA VAL A 73 16.81 -4.22 44.53
C VAL A 73 18.09 -4.91 44.10
N GLN A 74 18.20 -5.24 42.82
CA GLN A 74 19.41 -5.75 42.19
C GLN A 74 19.86 -4.79 41.09
N HIS A 75 21.04 -4.19 41.24
CA HIS A 75 21.56 -3.21 40.29
C HIS A 75 21.95 -3.87 38.96
N VAL A 76 21.55 -3.25 37.85
CA VAL A 76 21.90 -3.70 36.50
C VAL A 76 22.88 -2.73 35.84
N LYS A 77 22.68 -1.42 36.01
CA LYS A 77 23.58 -0.38 35.50
C LYS A 77 24.58 0.02 36.57
N ARG A 78 25.68 0.67 36.15
CA ARG A 78 26.67 1.27 37.04
C ARG A 78 26.48 2.78 37.09
N SER A 79 26.76 3.38 38.24
CA SER A 79 26.86 4.83 38.39
C SER A 79 27.77 5.43 37.31
N GLY A 80 27.34 6.54 36.71
CA GLY A 80 27.99 7.19 35.58
C GLY A 80 27.51 6.75 34.19
N ALA A 81 26.71 5.68 34.08
CA ALA A 81 26.22 5.19 32.79
C ALA A 81 25.29 6.20 32.09
N VAL A 82 25.44 6.31 30.76
CA VAL A 82 24.49 7.03 29.90
C VAL A 82 23.21 6.21 29.78
N LEU A 83 22.08 6.89 29.90
CA LEU A 83 20.74 6.32 29.92
C LEU A 83 19.95 6.78 28.69
N GLU A 84 19.22 5.84 28.11
CA GLU A 84 18.13 6.10 27.18
C GLU A 84 16.78 5.92 27.89
N ALA A 85 15.72 6.56 27.38
CA ALA A 85 14.38 6.35 27.91
C ALA A 85 14.00 4.85 27.84
N GLY A 86 13.53 4.28 28.95
CA GLY A 86 13.21 2.86 29.08
C GLY A 86 14.40 1.95 29.44
N SER A 87 15.61 2.48 29.58
CA SER A 87 16.80 1.72 30.02
C SER A 87 16.58 1.08 31.39
N ILE A 88 16.89 -0.21 31.53
CA ILE A 88 16.79 -0.92 32.81
C ILE A 88 17.94 -0.48 33.71
N LEU A 89 17.61 0.05 34.89
CA LEU A 89 18.56 0.51 35.90
C LEU A 89 18.85 -0.57 36.94
N ALA A 90 17.78 -1.22 37.40
CA ALA A 90 17.80 -2.28 38.40
C ALA A 90 16.60 -3.21 38.19
N ARG A 91 16.67 -4.39 38.81
CA ARG A 91 15.55 -5.32 38.97
C ARG A 91 15.08 -5.30 40.41
N LEU A 92 13.81 -5.59 40.63
CA LEU A 92 13.19 -5.66 41.93
C LEU A 92 12.60 -7.05 42.12
N GLU A 93 13.11 -7.79 43.09
CA GLU A 93 12.48 -9.02 43.57
C GLU A 93 11.39 -8.64 44.56
N LEU A 94 10.13 -8.73 44.12
CA LEU A 94 8.98 -8.25 44.87
C LEU A 94 8.69 -9.11 46.09
N ASP A 95 8.34 -8.47 47.20
CA ASP A 95 7.86 -9.17 48.40
C ASP A 95 6.57 -9.96 48.11
N ASP A 96 5.71 -9.41 47.25
CA ASP A 96 4.46 -10.03 46.81
C ASP A 96 4.48 -10.25 45.28
N PRO A 97 4.80 -11.48 44.82
CA PRO A 97 4.88 -11.79 43.40
C PRO A 97 3.51 -11.74 42.71
N THR A 98 2.40 -11.73 43.45
CA THR A 98 1.04 -11.64 42.85
C THR A 98 0.75 -10.26 42.27
N ARG A 99 1.55 -9.24 42.61
CA ARG A 99 1.43 -7.88 42.04
C ARG A 99 1.88 -7.79 40.59
N VAL A 100 2.62 -8.79 40.10
CA VAL A 100 3.03 -8.87 38.68
C VAL A 100 1.84 -9.32 37.84
N HIS A 101 1.08 -8.35 37.32
CA HIS A 101 0.01 -8.61 36.36
C HIS A 101 0.59 -8.57 34.94
N ARG A 102 0.93 -9.75 34.41
CA ARG A 102 1.36 -9.86 33.02
C ARG A 102 0.14 -9.80 32.11
N ALA A 103 0.23 -8.98 31.07
CA ALA A 103 -0.79 -8.98 30.04
C ALA A 103 -0.84 -10.36 29.37
N GLU A 104 -2.04 -10.91 29.21
CA GLU A 104 -2.24 -12.13 28.44
C GLU A 104 -2.12 -11.82 26.95
N LEU A 105 -1.35 -12.63 26.22
CA LEU A 105 -1.21 -12.46 24.78
C LEU A 105 -2.54 -12.75 24.11
N PHE A 106 -3.05 -11.78 23.36
CA PHE A 106 -4.23 -11.99 22.54
C PHE A 106 -3.91 -12.92 21.37
N THR A 107 -4.60 -14.08 21.31
CA THR A 107 -4.38 -15.13 20.30
C THR A 107 -5.60 -15.40 19.42
N LEU A 108 -6.74 -14.75 19.69
CA LEU A 108 -8.02 -15.07 19.07
C LEU A 108 -8.16 -14.56 17.62
N GLY A 109 -7.17 -13.85 17.09
CA GLY A 109 -7.26 -13.25 15.76
C GLY A 109 -8.32 -12.12 15.69
N PHE A 110 -8.46 -11.49 14.53
CA PHE A 110 -9.46 -10.45 14.32
C PHE A 110 -10.52 -10.92 13.33
N ASP A 111 -11.47 -11.73 13.80
CA ASP A 111 -12.56 -12.29 12.96
C ASP A 111 -13.34 -11.19 12.22
N ALA A 112 -13.56 -10.04 12.87
CA ALA A 112 -14.31 -8.92 12.31
C ALA A 112 -13.60 -8.18 11.16
N LEU A 113 -12.28 -8.30 11.01
CA LEU A 113 -11.57 -7.73 9.86
C LEU A 113 -11.79 -8.54 8.57
N CYS A 114 -12.32 -9.76 8.67
CA CYS A 114 -12.71 -10.55 7.50
C CYS A 114 -14.08 -10.14 6.91
N GLU A 115 -14.92 -9.43 7.68
CA GLU A 115 -16.29 -9.09 7.26
C GLU A 115 -16.46 -7.62 6.85
N THR A 116 -15.68 -6.68 7.40
CA THR A 116 -15.85 -5.25 7.08
C THR A 116 -14.83 -4.67 6.10
N ASP A 117 -13.69 -5.34 5.88
CA ASP A 117 -12.88 -5.17 4.66
C ASP A 117 -13.38 -6.13 3.54
N SER A 118 -14.68 -6.44 3.56
CA SER A 118 -15.41 -7.23 2.56
C SER A 118 -15.37 -6.64 1.14
N ASP A 119 -14.85 -5.44 0.96
CA ASP A 119 -14.58 -4.88 -0.36
C ASP A 119 -13.13 -5.07 -0.83
N VAL A 120 -12.18 -5.45 0.06
CA VAL A 120 -10.75 -5.46 -0.29
C VAL A 120 -9.99 -6.73 0.09
N VAL A 121 -10.30 -7.40 1.21
CA VAL A 121 -9.50 -8.55 1.71
C VAL A 121 -10.25 -9.89 1.59
N SER A 122 -11.59 -9.90 1.69
CA SER A 122 -12.40 -11.12 1.48
C SER A 122 -12.37 -11.60 0.02
N HIS A 123 -11.88 -10.80 -0.92
CA HIS A 123 -11.80 -11.18 -2.34
C HIS A 123 -10.70 -12.21 -2.65
N ALA A 124 -9.67 -12.34 -1.81
CA ALA A 124 -8.62 -13.34 -1.98
C ALA A 124 -8.97 -14.70 -1.35
N LEU A 125 -9.81 -14.72 -0.30
CA LEU A 125 -10.15 -15.94 0.45
C LEU A 125 -11.56 -16.48 0.18
N ALA A 126 -12.53 -15.65 -0.21
CA ALA A 126 -13.89 -16.10 -0.54
C ALA A 126 -13.99 -16.91 -1.86
N VAL A 127 -12.89 -17.03 -2.62
CA VAL A 127 -12.83 -17.91 -3.81
C VAL A 127 -12.73 -19.40 -3.41
N ILE A 128 -12.40 -19.69 -2.15
CA ILE A 128 -12.36 -21.08 -1.65
C ILE A 128 -13.79 -21.65 -1.48
N ASP A 129 -14.81 -20.79 -1.27
CA ASP A 129 -16.19 -21.23 -1.07
C ASP A 129 -17.10 -20.70 -2.19
N GLY A 130 -17.34 -21.56 -3.18
CA GLY A 130 -18.00 -21.28 -4.44
C GLY A 130 -19.50 -20.96 -4.34
N HIS A 131 -19.88 -19.87 -3.69
CA HIS A 131 -21.26 -19.40 -3.67
C HIS A 131 -21.46 -18.01 -4.30
N ASN A 132 -22.03 -18.07 -5.50
CA ASN A 132 -22.63 -17.00 -6.29
C ASN A 132 -23.49 -16.03 -5.47
N SER A 133 -23.13 -14.75 -5.50
CA SER A 133 -24.10 -13.64 -5.54
C SER A 133 -23.45 -12.39 -6.15
N ASN A 134 -24.11 -11.82 -7.18
CA ASN A 134 -23.80 -10.57 -7.91
C ASN A 134 -22.42 -10.48 -8.60
N SER A 135 -22.20 -11.32 -9.62
CA SER A 135 -20.97 -11.37 -10.43
C SER A 135 -20.72 -10.17 -11.36
N GLU A 136 -21.70 -9.28 -11.56
CA GLU A 136 -21.59 -8.20 -12.55
C GLU A 136 -20.79 -7.00 -12.04
N THR A 137 -21.02 -6.48 -10.85
CA THR A 137 -20.25 -5.35 -10.27
C THR A 137 -18.86 -5.73 -9.74
N LYS A 138 -18.48 -7.00 -9.79
CA LYS A 138 -17.23 -7.50 -9.18
C LYS A 138 -16.02 -7.41 -10.09
N LEU A 139 -16.19 -7.49 -11.42
CA LEU A 139 -15.05 -7.65 -12.32
C LEU A 139 -14.19 -6.38 -12.42
N ASN A 140 -14.81 -5.20 -12.56
CA ASN A 140 -14.09 -3.94 -12.64
C ASN A 140 -13.44 -3.56 -11.29
N VAL A 141 -14.08 -3.91 -10.17
CA VAL A 141 -13.52 -3.75 -8.81
C VAL A 141 -12.33 -4.70 -8.62
N SER A 142 -12.49 -5.96 -9.02
CA SER A 142 -11.45 -6.99 -9.04
C SER A 142 -10.23 -6.54 -9.86
N PHE A 143 -10.45 -6.04 -11.08
CA PHE A 143 -9.41 -5.46 -11.92
C PHE A 143 -8.69 -4.31 -11.24
N THR A 144 -9.43 -3.34 -10.68
CA THR A 144 -8.85 -2.17 -10.01
C THR A 144 -8.03 -2.58 -8.79
N THR A 145 -8.54 -3.53 -8.01
CA THR A 145 -7.87 -4.05 -6.81
C THR A 145 -6.57 -4.76 -7.18
N ALA A 146 -6.62 -5.68 -8.14
CA ALA A 146 -5.44 -6.37 -8.63
C ALA A 146 -4.41 -5.37 -9.18
N LYS A 147 -4.83 -4.43 -10.04
CA LYS A 147 -3.94 -3.39 -10.58
C LYS A 147 -3.27 -2.58 -9.45
N ASN A 148 -4.03 -2.09 -8.48
CA ASN A 148 -3.50 -1.31 -7.36
C ASN A 148 -2.50 -2.13 -6.52
N HIS A 149 -2.76 -3.41 -6.27
CA HIS A 149 -1.81 -4.28 -5.57
C HIS A 149 -0.50 -4.45 -6.34
N LEU A 150 -0.56 -4.68 -7.65
CA LEU A 150 0.65 -4.79 -8.48
C LEU A 150 1.43 -3.47 -8.51
N GLU A 151 0.75 -2.32 -8.61
CA GLU A 151 1.37 -0.99 -8.53
C GLU A 151 2.01 -0.73 -7.17
N ASN A 152 1.37 -1.14 -6.07
CA ASN A 152 1.92 -1.02 -4.72
C ASN A 152 3.18 -1.87 -4.52
N ILE A 153 3.21 -3.08 -5.08
CA ILE A 153 4.43 -3.91 -5.09
C ILE A 153 5.55 -3.17 -5.83
N LEU A 154 5.26 -2.58 -7.00
CA LEU A 154 6.22 -1.79 -7.77
C LEU A 154 6.66 -0.52 -7.04
N ALA A 155 5.80 0.09 -6.24
CA ALA A 155 6.12 1.23 -5.39
C ALA A 155 6.95 0.86 -4.14
N GLY A 156 7.17 -0.43 -3.88
CA GLY A 156 8.02 -0.94 -2.80
C GLY A 156 7.27 -1.52 -1.60
N PHE A 157 5.93 -1.48 -1.61
CA PHE A 157 5.07 -2.00 -0.56
C PHE A 157 4.90 -3.53 -0.70
N GLY A 158 5.95 -4.28 -0.36
CA GLY A 158 5.93 -5.74 -0.40
C GLY A 158 5.68 -6.37 0.96
N LEU A 159 4.67 -7.23 1.07
CA LEU A 159 4.42 -8.07 2.25
C LEU A 159 5.62 -8.98 2.58
N PRO A 160 5.79 -9.44 3.83
CA PRO A 160 6.76 -10.48 4.15
C PRO A 160 6.36 -11.84 3.53
N GLU A 161 7.34 -12.71 3.32
CA GLU A 161 7.07 -14.11 2.96
C GLU A 161 6.43 -14.87 4.14
N PRO A 162 5.55 -15.86 3.87
CA PRO A 162 5.18 -16.45 2.57
C PRO A 162 4.04 -15.71 1.81
N PHE A 163 3.47 -14.66 2.42
CA PHE A 163 2.27 -13.99 1.90
C PHE A 163 2.52 -13.25 0.58
N PHE A 164 3.73 -12.73 0.40
CA PHE A 164 4.10 -12.01 -0.82
C PHE A 164 3.94 -12.87 -2.07
N SER A 165 4.61 -14.01 -2.13
CA SER A 165 4.62 -14.86 -3.33
C SER A 165 3.22 -15.37 -3.69
N GLN A 166 2.42 -15.75 -2.69
CA GLN A 166 1.04 -16.20 -2.89
C GLN A 166 0.16 -15.07 -3.44
N ASN A 167 0.16 -13.91 -2.79
CA ASN A 167 -0.66 -12.76 -3.21
C ASN A 167 -0.23 -12.21 -4.57
N MET A 168 1.07 -12.15 -4.86
CA MET A 168 1.58 -11.70 -6.15
C MET A 168 1.06 -12.59 -7.29
N ASN A 169 1.12 -13.91 -7.14
CA ASN A 169 0.61 -14.83 -8.16
C ASN A 169 -0.90 -14.67 -8.38
N LEU A 170 -1.67 -14.62 -7.30
CA LEU A 170 -3.12 -14.41 -7.34
C LEU A 170 -3.48 -13.13 -8.09
N TYR A 171 -2.87 -11.99 -7.73
CA TYR A 171 -3.20 -10.71 -8.33
C TYR A 171 -2.74 -10.59 -9.78
N VAL A 172 -1.63 -11.25 -10.19
CA VAL A 172 -1.25 -11.30 -11.61
C VAL A 172 -2.28 -12.10 -12.43
N GLU A 173 -2.72 -13.25 -11.92
CA GLU A 173 -3.71 -14.09 -12.59
C GLU A 173 -5.05 -13.35 -12.72
N GLN A 174 -5.56 -12.81 -11.60
CA GLN A 174 -6.78 -12.02 -11.55
C GLN A 174 -6.73 -10.78 -12.47
N PHE A 175 -5.60 -10.05 -12.49
CA PHE A 175 -5.40 -8.90 -13.37
C PHE A 175 -5.52 -9.29 -14.85
N MET A 176 -4.87 -10.38 -15.25
CA MET A 176 -4.88 -10.83 -16.64
C MET A 176 -6.23 -11.43 -17.05
N GLU A 177 -6.89 -12.18 -16.18
CA GLU A 177 -8.24 -12.71 -16.42
C GLU A 177 -9.27 -11.58 -16.63
N CYS A 178 -9.23 -10.55 -15.78
CA CYS A 178 -10.12 -9.40 -15.93
C CYS A 178 -9.91 -8.69 -17.28
N LEU A 179 -8.65 -8.58 -17.72
CA LEU A 179 -8.29 -7.95 -18.99
C LEU A 179 -8.64 -8.79 -20.23
N ARG A 180 -9.04 -10.06 -20.08
CA ARG A 180 -9.55 -10.89 -21.19
C ARG A 180 -11.06 -10.79 -21.34
N ASP A 181 -11.76 -10.47 -20.26
CA ASP A 181 -13.21 -10.48 -20.25
C ASP A 181 -13.78 -9.23 -20.96
N PRO A 182 -14.55 -9.40 -22.07
CA PRO A 182 -15.12 -8.28 -22.83
C PRO A 182 -16.15 -7.47 -22.03
N ARG A 183 -16.61 -7.95 -20.87
CA ARG A 183 -17.54 -7.23 -19.98
C ARG A 183 -16.87 -6.09 -19.22
N LEU A 184 -15.55 -6.14 -19.00
CA LEU A 184 -14.82 -5.14 -18.23
C LEU A 184 -15.13 -3.68 -18.63
N PRO A 185 -15.04 -3.27 -19.92
CA PRO A 185 -15.36 -1.90 -20.33
C PRO A 185 -16.83 -1.51 -20.10
N LEU A 186 -17.76 -2.47 -20.16
CA LEU A 186 -19.18 -2.21 -19.88
C LEU A 186 -19.38 -1.86 -18.40
N LEU A 187 -18.74 -2.61 -17.51
CA LEU A 187 -18.85 -2.42 -16.06
C LEU A 187 -18.13 -1.16 -15.59
N GLU A 188 -16.92 -0.90 -16.09
CA GLU A 188 -16.23 0.38 -15.82
C GLU A 188 -17.06 1.57 -16.31
N LEU A 189 -17.71 1.46 -17.48
CA LEU A 189 -18.57 2.54 -17.98
C LEU A 189 -19.84 2.70 -17.13
N GLN A 190 -20.44 1.60 -16.68
CA GLN A 190 -21.62 1.61 -15.83
C GLN A 190 -21.36 2.32 -14.49
N ASP A 191 -20.22 2.09 -13.86
CA ASP A 191 -19.83 2.77 -12.62
C ASP A 191 -19.61 4.28 -12.81
N ILE A 192 -18.96 4.66 -13.90
CA ILE A 192 -18.77 6.08 -14.24
C ILE A 192 -20.11 6.76 -14.51
N ILE A 193 -21.01 6.13 -15.29
CA ILE A 193 -22.34 6.70 -15.57
C ILE A 193 -23.17 6.78 -14.29
N SER A 194 -23.11 5.78 -13.41
CA SER A 194 -23.88 5.76 -12.16
C SER A 194 -23.44 6.86 -11.21
N SER A 195 -22.12 7.11 -11.09
CA SER A 195 -21.57 8.19 -10.25
C SER A 195 -21.77 9.60 -10.83
N THR A 196 -21.96 9.72 -12.14
CA THR A 196 -22.19 11.01 -12.84
C THR A 196 -23.64 11.24 -13.26
N SER A 197 -24.55 10.31 -12.93
CA SER A 197 -25.97 10.43 -13.26
C SER A 197 -26.58 11.69 -12.65
N GLY A 198 -27.44 12.38 -13.40
CA GLY A 198 -28.02 13.67 -13.04
C GLY A 198 -27.12 14.89 -13.30
N ARG A 199 -25.81 14.71 -13.57
CA ARG A 199 -24.90 15.80 -13.99
C ARG A 199 -24.71 15.88 -15.51
N ILE A 200 -25.12 14.83 -16.21
CA ILE A 200 -25.03 14.70 -17.67
C ILE A 200 -26.45 14.87 -18.25
N PRO A 201 -26.61 15.58 -19.39
CA PRO A 201 -27.88 15.68 -20.10
C PRO A 201 -28.52 14.32 -20.39
N SER A 202 -29.82 14.18 -20.08
CA SER A 202 -30.55 12.90 -20.19
C SER A 202 -30.54 12.31 -21.60
N GLN A 203 -30.42 13.15 -22.64
CA GLN A 203 -30.33 12.69 -24.02
C GLN A 203 -29.01 11.94 -24.28
N VAL A 204 -27.89 12.48 -23.78
CA VAL A 204 -26.56 11.86 -23.89
C VAL A 204 -26.55 10.53 -23.13
N GLU A 205 -27.03 10.54 -21.89
CA GLU A 205 -27.11 9.33 -21.07
C GLU A 205 -27.95 8.23 -21.73
N LYS A 206 -29.14 8.55 -22.25
CA LYS A 206 -30.01 7.58 -22.95
C LYS A 206 -29.33 6.99 -24.18
N CYS A 207 -28.64 7.81 -24.98
CA CYS A 207 -27.89 7.34 -26.14
C CYS A 207 -26.77 6.38 -25.75
N ILE A 208 -25.97 6.73 -24.73
CA ILE A 208 -24.87 5.88 -24.26
C ILE A 208 -25.42 4.56 -23.70
N ARG A 209 -26.46 4.59 -22.86
CA ARG A 209 -27.10 3.38 -22.33
C ARG A 209 -27.64 2.46 -23.43
N LYS A 210 -28.18 3.02 -24.52
CA LYS A 210 -28.61 2.23 -25.69
C LYS A 210 -27.43 1.51 -26.34
N LEU A 211 -26.29 2.20 -26.52
CA LEU A 211 -25.07 1.58 -27.06
C LEU A 211 -24.55 0.47 -26.14
N MET A 212 -24.57 0.67 -24.82
CA MET A 212 -24.19 -0.34 -23.84
C MET A 212 -25.08 -1.58 -23.90
N ASN A 213 -26.41 -1.40 -23.95
CA ASN A 213 -27.36 -2.51 -24.04
C ASN A 213 -27.17 -3.30 -25.34
N ASN A 214 -26.97 -2.61 -26.46
CA ASN A 214 -26.68 -3.25 -27.74
C ASN A 214 -25.37 -4.05 -27.70
N TYR A 215 -24.33 -3.53 -27.04
CA TYR A 215 -23.08 -4.25 -26.86
C TYR A 215 -23.25 -5.47 -25.95
N SER A 216 -23.92 -5.30 -24.80
CA SER A 216 -24.21 -6.36 -23.84
C SER A 216 -24.94 -7.55 -24.48
N SER A 217 -26.00 -7.28 -25.25
CA SER A 217 -26.77 -8.34 -25.93
C SER A 217 -25.98 -9.09 -26.99
N ASN A 218 -24.91 -8.50 -27.54
CA ASN A 218 -24.09 -9.09 -28.60
C ASN A 218 -22.69 -9.47 -28.12
N ILE A 219 -22.42 -9.46 -26.82
CA ILE A 219 -21.05 -9.51 -26.28
C ILE A 219 -20.29 -10.81 -26.63
N THR A 220 -21.02 -11.90 -26.86
CA THR A 220 -20.46 -13.20 -27.26
C THR A 220 -20.18 -13.29 -28.76
N ALA A 221 -20.61 -12.30 -29.56
CA ALA A 221 -20.33 -12.29 -30.98
C ALA A 221 -18.85 -11.98 -31.23
N ILE A 222 -18.22 -12.75 -32.13
CA ILE A 222 -16.79 -12.64 -32.46
C ILE A 222 -16.38 -11.23 -32.91
N LEU A 223 -17.31 -10.49 -33.54
CA LEU A 223 -17.09 -9.14 -34.06
C LEU A 223 -17.57 -8.03 -33.11
N ALA A 224 -18.09 -8.37 -31.93
CA ALA A 224 -18.57 -7.37 -30.98
C ALA A 224 -17.39 -6.64 -30.32
N ALA A 225 -17.11 -5.45 -30.82
CA ALA A 225 -16.19 -4.52 -30.19
C ALA A 225 -16.95 -3.54 -29.29
N PHE A 226 -16.33 -3.18 -28.15
CA PHE A 226 -16.86 -2.12 -27.30
C PHE A 226 -17.00 -0.82 -28.12
N PRO A 227 -18.17 -0.16 -28.12
CA PRO A 227 -18.47 0.95 -29.03
C PRO A 227 -17.85 2.29 -28.58
N SER A 228 -16.54 2.30 -28.29
CA SER A 228 -15.80 3.46 -27.76
C SER A 228 -15.92 4.70 -28.64
N GLN A 229 -15.72 4.55 -29.95
CA GLN A 229 -15.81 5.66 -30.91
C GLN A 229 -17.24 6.20 -31.02
N GLN A 230 -18.26 5.32 -31.04
CA GLN A 230 -19.65 5.75 -31.13
C GLN A 230 -20.07 6.53 -29.87
N ILE A 231 -19.63 6.09 -28.70
CA ILE A 231 -19.86 6.80 -27.43
C ILE A 231 -19.16 8.17 -27.45
N ALA A 232 -17.90 8.24 -27.90
CA ALA A 232 -17.19 9.51 -28.05
C ALA A 232 -17.94 10.47 -28.99
N SER A 233 -18.42 9.98 -30.14
CA SER A 233 -19.20 10.79 -31.09
C SER A 233 -20.50 11.32 -30.51
N VAL A 234 -21.18 10.57 -29.62
CA VAL A 234 -22.38 11.06 -28.91
C VAL A 234 -22.05 12.27 -28.03
N ILE A 235 -20.92 12.22 -27.31
CA ILE A 235 -20.46 13.32 -26.44
C ILE A 235 -20.07 14.53 -27.29
N ASP A 236 -19.26 14.34 -28.34
CA ASP A 236 -18.79 15.42 -29.21
C ASP A 236 -19.95 16.09 -29.97
N SER A 237 -20.91 15.29 -30.44
CA SER A 237 -22.09 15.81 -31.13
C SER A 237 -22.94 16.68 -30.21
N TYR A 238 -23.11 16.29 -28.93
CA TYR A 238 -23.83 17.12 -27.97
C TYR A 238 -23.04 18.39 -27.62
N ALA A 239 -21.72 18.27 -27.40
CA ALA A 239 -20.85 19.42 -27.11
C ALA A 239 -20.91 20.47 -28.23
N ALA A 240 -21.04 20.05 -29.50
CA ALA A 240 -21.18 20.94 -30.65
C ALA A 240 -22.49 21.75 -30.62
N THR A 241 -23.56 21.25 -29.98
CA THR A 241 -24.83 21.99 -29.86
C THR A 241 -24.78 23.11 -28.81
N LEU A 242 -23.88 23.02 -27.83
CA LEU A 242 -23.71 24.03 -26.80
C LEU A 242 -23.07 25.28 -27.42
N GLN A 243 -23.69 26.45 -27.29
CA GLN A 243 -23.18 27.69 -27.90
C GLN A 243 -22.18 28.43 -26.99
N LYS A 244 -22.39 28.38 -25.67
CA LYS A 244 -21.53 29.09 -24.71
C LYS A 244 -20.32 28.22 -24.35
N ARG A 245 -19.14 28.85 -24.32
CA ARG A 245 -17.89 28.20 -23.90
C ARG A 245 -17.98 27.65 -22.47
N ALA A 246 -18.52 28.44 -21.53
CA ALA A 246 -18.67 28.01 -20.14
C ALA A 246 -19.52 26.73 -20.00
N ASP A 247 -20.62 26.62 -20.76
CA ASP A 247 -21.48 25.43 -20.73
C ASP A 247 -20.76 24.21 -21.30
N ARG A 248 -19.94 24.40 -22.35
CA ARG A 248 -19.07 23.33 -22.90
C ARG A 248 -18.04 22.86 -21.88
N ASP A 249 -17.38 23.79 -21.20
CA ASP A 249 -16.35 23.47 -20.21
C ASP A 249 -16.96 22.65 -19.04
N VAL A 250 -18.14 23.04 -18.55
CA VAL A 250 -18.87 22.28 -17.53
C VAL A 250 -19.31 20.90 -18.05
N PHE A 251 -19.80 20.82 -19.29
CA PHE A 251 -20.18 19.54 -19.89
C PHE A 251 -19.00 18.57 -20.03
N PHE A 252 -17.84 19.06 -20.48
CA PHE A 252 -16.63 18.24 -20.57
C PHE A 252 -16.10 17.84 -19.20
N LEU A 253 -16.18 18.71 -18.20
CA LEU A 253 -15.84 18.36 -16.82
C LEU A 253 -16.72 17.21 -16.30
N ASN A 254 -18.02 17.26 -16.57
CA ASN A 254 -18.96 16.22 -16.13
C ASN A 254 -18.85 14.92 -16.94
N THR A 255 -18.33 14.95 -18.16
CA THR A 255 -18.18 13.77 -19.05
C THR A 255 -16.73 13.25 -19.16
N GLN A 256 -15.78 13.90 -18.49
CA GLN A 256 -14.34 13.60 -18.57
C GLN A 256 -14.03 12.12 -18.28
N GLY A 257 -14.64 11.54 -17.24
CA GLY A 257 -14.44 10.14 -16.90
C GLY A 257 -14.86 9.19 -18.03
N ILE A 258 -15.98 9.48 -18.70
CA ILE A 258 -16.48 8.69 -19.84
C ILE A 258 -15.51 8.82 -21.02
N VAL A 259 -15.09 10.06 -21.35
CA VAL A 259 -14.15 10.33 -22.44
C VAL A 259 -12.82 9.61 -22.22
N GLN A 260 -12.28 9.65 -21.01
CA GLN A 260 -11.05 8.93 -20.67
C GLN A 260 -11.21 7.42 -20.81
N LEU A 261 -12.35 6.86 -20.39
CA LEU A 261 -12.60 5.44 -20.52
C LEU A 261 -12.66 5.00 -22.00
N VAL A 262 -13.43 5.70 -22.84
CA VAL A 262 -13.53 5.34 -24.26
C VAL A 262 -12.18 5.48 -24.99
N GLN A 263 -11.36 6.45 -24.60
CA GLN A 263 -9.99 6.58 -25.12
C GLN A 263 -9.11 5.40 -24.73
N ARG A 264 -9.21 4.89 -23.48
CA ARG A 264 -8.48 3.70 -23.02
C ARG A 264 -8.86 2.44 -23.81
N TYR A 265 -10.12 2.33 -24.24
CA TYR A 265 -10.64 1.20 -25.04
C TYR A 265 -10.70 1.46 -26.55
N ARG A 266 -10.02 2.50 -27.07
CA ARG A 266 -10.03 2.82 -28.51
C ARG A 266 -9.54 1.66 -29.40
N ASN A 267 -8.62 0.85 -28.87
CA ASN A 267 -8.01 -0.31 -29.52
C ASN A 267 -8.61 -1.63 -28.99
N GLY A 268 -9.83 -1.57 -28.44
CA GLY A 268 -10.51 -2.71 -27.84
C GLY A 268 -9.84 -3.22 -26.56
N ILE A 269 -10.36 -4.35 -26.07
CA ILE A 269 -9.92 -4.99 -24.83
C ILE A 269 -8.46 -5.47 -24.91
N ARG A 270 -8.02 -5.99 -26.05
CA ARG A 270 -6.61 -6.37 -26.29
C ARG A 270 -5.68 -5.16 -26.18
N GLY A 271 -6.05 -4.03 -26.78
CA GLY A 271 -5.29 -2.79 -26.66
C GLY A 271 -5.24 -2.27 -25.22
N ARG A 272 -6.34 -2.43 -24.46
CA ARG A 272 -6.38 -2.12 -23.02
C ARG A 272 -5.39 -3.00 -22.25
N MET A 273 -5.41 -4.31 -22.46
CA MET A 273 -4.47 -5.25 -21.81
C MET A 273 -3.02 -4.83 -22.05
N ARG A 274 -2.64 -4.64 -23.32
CA ARG A 274 -1.31 -4.16 -23.71
C ARG A 274 -0.94 -2.89 -22.94
N SER A 275 -1.83 -1.89 -22.92
CA SER A 275 -1.54 -0.61 -22.27
C SER A 275 -1.29 -0.74 -20.76
N CYS A 276 -2.08 -1.57 -20.07
CA CYS A 276 -1.95 -1.75 -18.61
C CYS A 276 -0.68 -2.51 -18.25
N VAL A 277 -0.34 -3.55 -19.01
CA VAL A 277 0.92 -4.29 -18.85
C VAL A 277 2.11 -3.38 -19.12
N GLN A 278 2.05 -2.60 -20.20
CA GLN A 278 3.10 -1.63 -20.54
C GLN A 278 3.29 -0.57 -19.46
N GLU A 279 2.21 -0.13 -18.80
CA GLU A 279 2.25 0.79 -17.67
C GLU A 279 3.00 0.20 -16.48
N LEU A 280 2.69 -1.04 -16.06
CA LEU A 280 3.41 -1.72 -14.98
C LEU A 280 4.91 -1.88 -15.28
N VAL A 281 5.25 -2.30 -16.50
CA VAL A 281 6.66 -2.45 -16.91
C VAL A 281 7.36 -1.08 -16.95
N ARG A 282 6.68 -0.04 -17.44
CA ARG A 282 7.21 1.33 -17.44
C ARG A 282 7.48 1.83 -16.03
N ASN A 283 6.55 1.63 -15.08
CA ASN A 283 6.73 2.06 -13.68
C ASN A 283 7.97 1.42 -13.05
N TYR A 284 8.24 0.15 -13.36
CA TYR A 284 9.48 -0.50 -12.94
C TYR A 284 10.73 0.16 -13.54
N ILE A 285 10.76 0.37 -14.87
CA ILE A 285 11.90 0.99 -15.56
C ILE A 285 12.15 2.41 -15.07
N GLU A 286 11.09 3.20 -14.86
CA GLU A 286 11.19 4.59 -14.44
C GLU A 286 11.94 4.76 -13.13
N VAL A 287 11.79 3.80 -12.21
CA VAL A 287 12.56 3.73 -10.97
C VAL A 287 13.95 3.17 -11.22
N GLU A 288 14.04 1.97 -11.78
CA GLU A 288 15.30 1.21 -11.82
C GLU A 288 16.37 1.87 -12.70
N GLN A 289 15.99 2.64 -13.72
CA GLN A 289 16.92 3.39 -14.57
C GLN A 289 17.78 4.38 -13.76
N HIS A 290 17.25 4.92 -12.64
CA HIS A 290 17.97 5.87 -11.79
C HIS A 290 19.12 5.23 -11.01
N PHE A 291 19.10 3.91 -10.84
CA PHE A 291 20.08 3.17 -10.06
C PHE A 291 21.12 2.43 -10.92
N GLN A 292 21.12 2.67 -12.24
CA GLN A 292 22.04 2.00 -13.16
C GLN A 292 23.45 2.64 -13.24
N SER A 293 23.60 3.93 -12.92
CA SER A 293 24.82 4.71 -13.20
C SER A 293 25.73 4.92 -11.99
N GLY A 294 26.66 3.98 -11.76
CA GLY A 294 27.70 4.08 -10.74
C GLY A 294 27.31 3.44 -9.41
N HIS A 295 27.93 3.89 -8.32
CA HIS A 295 27.61 3.41 -6.97
C HIS A 295 26.35 4.07 -6.42
N TYR A 296 25.70 3.41 -5.46
CA TYR A 296 24.42 3.83 -4.89
C TYR A 296 24.39 5.31 -4.44
N ASP A 297 25.41 5.77 -3.72
CA ASP A 297 25.50 7.15 -3.23
C ASP A 297 25.52 8.19 -4.37
N LYS A 298 26.15 7.85 -5.50
CA LYS A 298 26.16 8.69 -6.70
C LYS A 298 24.77 8.72 -7.34
N CYS A 299 24.09 7.58 -7.44
CA CYS A 299 22.72 7.49 -7.95
C CYS A 299 21.77 8.34 -7.09
N VAL A 300 21.84 8.23 -5.76
CA VAL A 300 21.03 9.02 -4.83
C VAL A 300 21.31 10.52 -4.97
N SER A 301 22.58 10.91 -5.10
CA SER A 301 22.95 12.33 -5.31
C SER A 301 22.37 12.88 -6.62
N GLN A 302 22.46 12.11 -7.72
CA GLN A 302 21.87 12.49 -9.00
C GLN A 302 20.34 12.55 -8.95
N LEU A 303 19.71 11.62 -8.23
CA LEU A 303 18.27 11.59 -8.02
C LEU A 303 17.80 12.83 -7.25
N ARG A 304 18.54 13.24 -6.22
CA ARG A 304 18.27 14.48 -5.46
C ARG A 304 18.38 15.74 -6.30
N GLU A 305 19.39 15.82 -7.18
CA GLU A 305 19.54 16.94 -8.12
C GLU A 305 18.38 16.95 -9.13
N LYS A 306 18.01 15.79 -9.69
CA LYS A 306 16.93 15.66 -10.67
C LYS A 306 15.56 16.11 -10.11
N PHE A 307 15.24 15.72 -8.88
CA PHE A 307 13.94 15.98 -8.25
C PHE A 307 13.97 17.15 -7.26
N LYS A 308 14.94 18.06 -7.39
CA LYS A 308 15.12 19.19 -6.48
C LYS A 308 13.89 20.10 -6.39
N GLU A 309 13.16 20.27 -7.48
CA GLU A 309 11.97 21.12 -7.55
C GLU A 309 10.68 20.41 -7.09
N GLU A 310 10.58 19.09 -7.33
CA GLU A 310 9.42 18.27 -6.94
C GLU A 310 9.39 17.95 -5.43
N GLY A 311 10.53 18.12 -4.75
CA GLY A 311 10.66 17.95 -3.32
C GLY A 311 11.10 16.54 -2.89
N MET A 312 11.42 16.42 -1.60
CA MET A 312 12.10 15.22 -1.08
C MET A 312 11.23 13.97 -1.02
N ALA A 313 9.90 14.12 -1.04
CA ALA A 313 8.97 13.00 -1.04
C ALA A 313 9.14 12.12 -2.29
N CYS A 314 9.34 12.72 -3.47
CA CYS A 314 9.54 11.97 -4.72
C CYS A 314 10.82 11.11 -4.65
N VAL A 315 11.92 11.71 -4.21
CA VAL A 315 13.20 11.00 -4.02
C VAL A 315 13.07 9.84 -3.03
N VAL A 316 12.40 10.07 -1.89
CA VAL A 316 12.17 9.01 -0.90
C VAL A 316 11.32 7.88 -1.48
N SER A 317 10.28 8.19 -2.26
CA SER A 317 9.45 7.18 -2.92
C SER A 317 10.23 6.33 -3.92
N GLN A 318 11.12 6.95 -4.71
CA GLN A 318 11.98 6.28 -5.68
C GLN A 318 12.98 5.33 -4.98
N ILE A 319 13.62 5.82 -3.91
CA ILE A 319 14.52 5.01 -3.08
C ILE A 319 13.76 3.85 -2.43
N PHE A 320 12.62 4.12 -1.81
CA PHE A 320 11.78 3.12 -1.15
C PHE A 320 11.35 2.01 -2.10
N SER A 321 10.96 2.38 -3.33
CA SER A 321 10.66 1.42 -4.39
C SER A 321 11.87 0.55 -4.75
N HIS A 322 13.04 1.17 -4.96
CA HIS A 322 14.26 0.45 -5.34
C HIS A 322 14.79 -0.48 -4.23
N LEU A 323 14.63 -0.13 -2.94
CA LEU A 323 14.99 -1.01 -1.82
C LEU A 323 14.26 -2.37 -1.86
N SER A 324 13.11 -2.43 -2.52
CA SER A 324 12.31 -3.64 -2.72
C SER A 324 12.51 -4.28 -4.10
N VAL A 325 13.62 -3.98 -4.81
CA VAL A 325 13.91 -4.46 -6.18
C VAL A 325 13.79 -5.98 -6.32
N THR A 326 14.18 -6.77 -5.31
CA THR A 326 14.06 -8.24 -5.35
C THR A 326 12.62 -8.70 -5.54
N LYS A 327 11.66 -8.09 -4.83
CA LYS A 327 10.22 -8.41 -4.95
C LYS A 327 9.66 -7.91 -6.27
N LYS A 328 10.06 -6.69 -6.69
CA LYS A 328 9.68 -6.12 -7.98
C LYS A 328 10.12 -7.00 -9.15
N ASN A 329 11.33 -7.55 -9.09
CA ASN A 329 11.85 -8.46 -10.10
C ASN A 329 10.99 -9.72 -10.25
N GLN A 330 10.53 -10.30 -9.14
CA GLN A 330 9.65 -11.48 -9.18
C GLN A 330 8.34 -11.15 -9.90
N LEU A 331 7.74 -10.00 -9.61
CA LEU A 331 6.53 -9.54 -10.28
C LEU A 331 6.76 -9.35 -11.79
N ILE A 332 7.81 -8.64 -12.20
CA ILE A 332 8.08 -8.40 -13.62
C ILE A 332 8.36 -9.71 -14.36
N ILE A 333 9.11 -10.64 -13.77
CA ILE A 333 9.37 -11.97 -14.35
C ILE A 333 8.06 -12.73 -14.52
N LYS A 334 7.23 -12.83 -13.47
CA LYS A 334 5.92 -13.51 -13.54
C LYS A 334 5.00 -12.89 -14.59
N LEU A 335 5.01 -11.56 -14.73
CA LEU A 335 4.22 -10.87 -15.74
C LEU A 335 4.71 -11.23 -17.16
N ILE A 336 6.02 -11.21 -17.40
CA ILE A 336 6.60 -11.63 -18.69
C ILE A 336 6.27 -13.09 -19.00
N ASP A 337 6.42 -13.99 -18.02
CA ASP A 337 6.10 -15.41 -18.16
C ASP A 337 4.65 -15.63 -18.59
N HIS A 338 3.74 -14.91 -17.92
CA HIS A 338 2.33 -15.03 -18.19
C HIS A 338 1.97 -14.52 -19.60
N LEU A 339 2.56 -13.40 -20.04
CA LEU A 339 2.38 -12.86 -21.40
C LEU A 339 2.85 -13.85 -22.46
N CYS A 340 4.08 -14.36 -22.33
CA CYS A 340 4.67 -15.29 -23.29
C CYS A 340 3.92 -16.62 -23.35
N GLY A 341 3.38 -17.10 -22.22
CA GLY A 341 2.66 -18.37 -22.16
C GLY A 341 1.22 -18.32 -22.67
N HIS A 342 0.53 -17.19 -22.55
CA HIS A 342 -0.93 -17.14 -22.71
C HIS A 342 -1.44 -16.11 -23.73
N GLU A 343 -0.62 -15.14 -24.14
CA GLU A 343 -1.07 -14.00 -24.96
C GLU A 343 -0.31 -13.87 -26.30
N PRO A 344 -0.62 -14.70 -27.30
CA PRO A 344 0.08 -14.69 -28.58
C PRO A 344 -0.01 -13.32 -29.28
N GLY A 345 1.15 -12.84 -29.75
CA GLY A 345 1.33 -11.58 -30.46
C GLY A 345 1.34 -10.32 -29.58
N ILE A 346 0.95 -10.37 -28.30
CA ILE A 346 1.05 -9.20 -27.41
C ILE A 346 2.52 -8.88 -27.09
N THR A 347 3.36 -9.91 -26.98
CA THR A 347 4.81 -9.75 -26.76
C THR A 347 5.47 -8.94 -27.88
N ASP A 348 5.09 -9.16 -29.14
CA ASP A 348 5.60 -8.40 -30.29
C ASP A 348 5.20 -6.92 -30.21
N GLU A 349 3.94 -6.67 -29.82
CA GLU A 349 3.41 -5.32 -29.60
C GLU A 349 4.08 -4.59 -28.42
N LEU A 350 4.61 -5.34 -27.45
CA LEU A 350 5.34 -4.85 -26.28
C LEU A 350 6.87 -4.86 -26.46
N SER A 351 7.38 -5.29 -27.62
CA SER A 351 8.82 -5.42 -27.90
C SER A 351 9.63 -4.18 -27.51
N SER A 352 9.12 -2.97 -27.79
CA SER A 352 9.80 -1.72 -27.43
C SER A 352 10.03 -1.56 -25.92
N ILE A 353 9.05 -1.90 -25.07
CA ILE A 353 9.19 -1.76 -23.62
C ILE A 353 9.98 -2.94 -23.03
N LEU A 354 9.85 -4.14 -23.60
CA LEU A 354 10.65 -5.30 -23.20
C LEU A 354 12.13 -5.09 -23.53
N ASN A 355 12.45 -4.52 -24.69
CA ASN A 355 13.80 -4.13 -25.04
C ASN A 355 14.39 -3.11 -24.05
N ALA A 356 13.58 -2.18 -23.53
CA ALA A 356 14.05 -1.23 -22.52
C ALA A 356 14.46 -1.91 -21.20
N LEU A 357 13.82 -3.04 -20.81
CA LEU A 357 14.27 -3.83 -19.66
C LEU A 357 15.65 -4.44 -19.86
N THR A 358 16.03 -4.76 -21.11
CA THR A 358 17.31 -5.40 -21.43
C THR A 358 18.52 -4.47 -21.26
N ILE A 359 18.27 -3.16 -21.13
CA ILE A 359 19.26 -2.09 -20.92
C ILE A 359 19.65 -1.97 -19.44
N LEU A 360 18.93 -2.63 -18.52
CA LEU A 360 19.27 -2.67 -17.11
C LEU A 360 20.47 -3.61 -16.90
N ASN A 361 21.58 -3.05 -16.42
CA ASN A 361 22.89 -3.70 -16.43
C ASN A 361 23.37 -4.15 -15.05
N LYS A 362 22.69 -3.72 -13.98
CA LYS A 362 23.02 -4.12 -12.61
C LYS A 362 22.69 -5.59 -12.37
N ALA A 363 23.51 -6.26 -11.55
CA ALA A 363 23.34 -7.67 -11.20
C ALA A 363 21.96 -7.95 -10.58
N GLU A 364 21.41 -6.98 -9.84
CA GLU A 364 20.08 -7.06 -9.22
C GLU A 364 18.98 -7.24 -10.26
N ASN A 365 19.04 -6.53 -11.40
CA ASN A 365 18.03 -6.60 -12.45
C ASN A 365 18.34 -7.68 -13.52
N ALA A 366 19.47 -8.39 -13.41
CA ALA A 366 19.97 -9.27 -14.47
C ALA A 366 18.98 -10.37 -14.86
N LYS A 367 18.25 -10.94 -13.89
CA LYS A 367 17.21 -11.97 -14.16
C LYS A 367 16.04 -11.41 -14.96
N VAL A 368 15.62 -10.17 -14.68
CA VAL A 368 14.57 -9.47 -15.43
C VAL A 368 15.05 -9.17 -16.85
N ALA A 369 16.26 -8.60 -16.98
CA ALA A 369 16.84 -8.28 -18.28
C ALA A 369 17.04 -9.53 -19.15
N LEU A 370 17.45 -10.66 -18.56
CA LEU A 370 17.58 -11.93 -19.27
C LEU A 370 16.21 -12.48 -19.67
N ARG A 371 15.18 -12.34 -18.83
CA ARG A 371 13.85 -12.86 -19.13
C ARG A 371 13.10 -12.04 -20.18
N ALA A 372 13.42 -10.76 -20.30
CA ALA A 372 12.86 -9.87 -21.31
C ALA A 372 13.49 -10.06 -22.71
N ARG A 373 14.68 -10.67 -22.79
CA ARG A 373 15.31 -11.11 -24.05
C ARG A 373 14.71 -12.45 -24.47
#